data_AF-A0A4R8R9M7-F1
#
_entry.id   AF-A0A4R8R9M7-F1
#
_cell.length_a   1.000
_cell.length_b   1.000
_cell.length_c   1.000
_cell.angle_alpha   90.00
_cell.angle_beta   90.00
_cell.angle_gamma   90.00
#
_symmetry.space_group_name_H-M   'P 1'
#
loop_
_entity.id
_entity.type
_entity.pdbx_description
1 polymer ?
#
loop_
_entity_poly.entity_id
_entity_poly.type
_entity_poly.pdbx_seq_one_letter_code
_entity_poly.pdbx_strand_id
1 'polypeptide(L)'
;MGVGNKRTLTKTRRKTRDVDQIKADMLSPKHLRHFKDSKAKEDLPGLGQHYCVECAKWFETEVSLVNHRRGKPHKRRVKQLKEEPYTQKEAEAVIGLRTDNRGPNRNGLERPFDQEVEMES
;
A
#
# COMPACT_ATOMS: atom_id res chain seq x y z
N MET A 1 -10.86 -16.91 23.40
CA MET A 1 -11.32 -15.93 22.38
C MET A 1 -11.44 -16.61 21.02
N GLY A 2 -12.63 -17.12 20.69
CA GLY A 2 -12.87 -17.78 19.41
C GLY A 2 -13.07 -16.74 18.31
N VAL A 3 -12.02 -16.48 17.52
CA VAL A 3 -12.12 -15.60 16.35
C VAL A 3 -13.00 -16.31 15.33
N GLY A 4 -14.25 -15.86 15.22
CA GLY A 4 -15.22 -16.30 14.21
C GLY A 4 -14.56 -16.38 12.84
N ASN A 5 -14.90 -17.43 12.13
CA ASN A 5 -14.06 -18.09 11.14
C ASN A 5 -13.65 -17.22 9.93
N LYS A 6 -12.59 -16.42 10.04
CA LYS A 6 -11.91 -15.73 8.91
C LYS A 6 -11.17 -16.71 7.97
N ARG A 7 -11.37 -18.03 8.11
CA ARG A 7 -10.63 -19.11 7.42
C ARG A 7 -10.57 -18.97 5.90
N THR A 8 -11.43 -18.18 5.24
CA THR A 8 -11.43 -18.02 3.78
C THR A 8 -10.82 -16.71 3.29
N LEU A 9 -10.93 -15.61 4.04
CA LEU A 9 -10.48 -14.27 3.64
C LEU A 9 -8.97 -14.10 3.77
N THR A 10 -8.36 -14.71 4.79
CA THR A 10 -6.91 -14.63 5.02
C THR A 10 -6.11 -15.64 4.20
N LYS A 11 -6.77 -16.46 3.36
CA LYS A 11 -6.06 -17.44 2.53
C LYS A 11 -5.23 -16.74 1.45
N THR A 12 -3.99 -17.17 1.27
CA THR A 12 -3.06 -16.68 0.26
C THR A 12 -3.66 -16.65 -1.15
N ARG A 13 -4.41 -17.70 -1.54
CA ARG A 13 -5.09 -17.78 -2.85
C ARG A 13 -6.14 -16.70 -3.12
N ARG A 14 -6.61 -15.97 -2.09
CA ARG A 14 -7.61 -14.89 -2.19
C ARG A 14 -7.03 -13.53 -1.77
N LYS A 15 -5.70 -13.46 -1.62
CA LYS A 15 -5.02 -12.25 -1.19
C LYS A 15 -5.19 -11.15 -2.22
N THR A 16 -5.71 -10.02 -1.76
CA THR A 16 -5.80 -8.78 -2.53
C THR A 16 -4.50 -8.00 -2.42
N ARG A 17 -4.32 -7.03 -3.31
CA ARG A 17 -3.19 -6.08 -3.27
C ARG A 17 -3.14 -5.33 -1.94
N ASP A 18 -1.94 -5.23 -1.37
CA ASP A 18 -1.71 -4.59 -0.08
C ASP A 18 -1.67 -3.06 -0.19
N VAL A 19 -1.80 -2.37 0.96
CA VAL A 19 -1.95 -0.90 1.02
C VAL A 19 -0.68 -0.17 0.58
N ASP A 20 0.47 -0.69 0.99
CA ASP A 20 1.81 -0.26 0.60
C ASP A 20 2.04 -0.37 -0.92
N GLN A 21 1.63 -1.49 -1.52
CA GLN A 21 1.72 -1.69 -2.97
C GLN A 21 0.86 -0.68 -3.75
N ILE A 22 -0.36 -0.42 -3.27
CA ILE A 22 -1.26 0.57 -3.89
C ILE A 22 -0.69 1.98 -3.75
N LYS A 23 -0.08 2.29 -2.60
CA LYS A 23 0.59 3.58 -2.41
C LYS A 23 1.77 3.75 -3.37
N ALA A 24 2.56 2.70 -3.59
CA ALA A 24 3.62 2.71 -4.60
C ALA A 24 3.07 2.91 -6.04
N ASP A 25 1.91 2.34 -6.36
CA ASP A 25 1.25 2.56 -7.66
C ASP A 25 0.75 3.99 -7.85
N MET A 26 0.30 4.64 -6.77
CA MET A 26 -0.11 6.05 -6.81
C MET A 26 1.08 6.99 -6.94
N LEU A 27 2.23 6.65 -6.36
CA LEU A 27 3.46 7.43 -6.47
C LEU A 27 4.12 7.28 -7.85
N SER A 28 4.11 6.06 -8.42
CA SER A 28 4.78 5.75 -9.68
C SER A 28 3.80 5.25 -10.74
N PRO A 29 3.54 6.03 -11.81
CA PRO A 29 2.66 5.59 -12.89
C PRO A 29 3.23 4.37 -13.64
N LYS A 30 4.55 4.13 -13.57
CA LYS A 30 5.19 2.94 -14.15
C LYS A 30 4.71 1.67 -13.44
N HIS A 31 4.63 1.68 -12.11
CA HIS A 31 4.20 0.53 -11.32
C HIS A 31 2.75 0.15 -11.62
N LEU A 32 1.90 1.18 -11.73
CA LEU A 32 0.49 1.01 -12.10
C LEU A 32 0.36 0.40 -13.51
N ARG A 33 1.15 0.86 -14.48
CA ARG A 33 1.15 0.29 -15.84
C ARG A 33 1.58 -1.17 -15.84
N HIS A 34 2.72 -1.48 -15.23
CA HIS A 34 3.20 -2.86 -15.11
C HIS A 34 2.17 -3.79 -14.45
N PHE A 35 1.46 -3.29 -13.43
CA PHE A 35 0.40 -4.07 -12.80
C PHE A 35 -0.78 -4.32 -13.75
N LYS A 36 -1.26 -3.29 -14.45
CA LYS A 36 -2.36 -3.45 -15.42
C LYS A 36 -1.99 -4.39 -16.56
N ASP A 37 -0.76 -4.29 -17.06
CA ASP A 37 -0.25 -5.10 -18.16
C ASP A 37 -0.05 -6.57 -17.74
N SER A 38 0.20 -6.84 -16.46
CA SER A 38 0.30 -8.21 -15.93
C SER A 38 -1.00 -9.01 -16.02
N LYS A 39 -2.13 -8.37 -16.33
CA LYS A 39 -3.45 -8.99 -16.43
C LYS A 39 -3.95 -8.93 -17.87
N ALA A 40 -4.31 -10.08 -18.43
CA ALA A 40 -4.94 -10.14 -19.74
C ALA A 40 -6.30 -9.42 -19.69
N LYS A 41 -6.56 -8.56 -20.67
CA LYS A 41 -7.79 -7.75 -20.71
C LYS A 41 -9.05 -8.61 -20.79
N GLU A 42 -8.94 -9.79 -21.39
CA GLU A 42 -10.05 -10.68 -21.71
C GLU A 42 -10.60 -11.40 -20.47
N ASP A 43 -9.74 -11.64 -19.47
CA ASP A 43 -10.11 -12.25 -18.19
C ASP A 43 -10.66 -11.24 -17.18
N LEU A 44 -10.61 -9.95 -17.50
CA LEU A 44 -10.97 -8.87 -16.59
C LEU A 44 -12.43 -8.44 -16.80
N PRO A 45 -13.16 -8.11 -15.71
CA PRO A 45 -14.48 -7.48 -15.81
C PRO A 45 -14.41 -6.20 -16.65
N GLY A 46 -15.38 -6.02 -17.56
CA GLY A 46 -15.45 -4.84 -18.42
C GLY A 46 -14.22 -4.64 -19.31
N LEU A 47 -13.55 -5.73 -19.72
CA LEU A 47 -12.31 -5.73 -20.52
C LEU A 47 -11.18 -4.90 -19.89
N GLY A 48 -11.19 -4.74 -18.56
CA GLY A 48 -10.21 -3.94 -17.84
C GLY A 48 -10.32 -2.43 -18.11
N GLN A 49 -11.49 -1.94 -18.52
CA GLN A 49 -11.71 -0.51 -18.78
C GLN A 49 -11.94 0.27 -17.48
N HIS A 50 -12.75 -0.26 -16.56
CA HIS A 50 -13.17 0.45 -15.36
C HIS A 50 -12.38 -0.01 -14.12
N TYR A 51 -11.30 0.73 -13.81
CA TYR A 51 -10.43 0.44 -12.65
C TYR A 51 -10.60 1.44 -11.51
N CYS A 52 -10.62 0.94 -10.27
CA CYS A 52 -10.33 1.74 -9.08
C CYS A 52 -8.92 1.42 -8.57
N VAL A 53 -8.02 2.41 -8.60
CA VAL A 53 -6.63 2.27 -8.16
C VAL A 53 -6.56 2.02 -6.65
N GLU A 54 -7.27 2.82 -5.86
CA GLU A 54 -7.22 2.81 -4.40
C GLU A 54 -7.73 1.49 -3.78
N CYS A 55 -8.73 0.88 -4.41
CA CYS A 55 -9.28 -0.40 -3.99
C CYS A 55 -8.71 -1.60 -4.78
N ALA A 56 -7.83 -1.35 -5.75
CA ALA A 56 -7.28 -2.34 -6.67
C ALA A 56 -8.33 -3.29 -7.26
N LYS A 57 -9.48 -2.76 -7.69
CA LYS A 57 -10.64 -3.53 -8.15
C LYS A 57 -11.11 -3.10 -9.54
N TRP A 58 -11.43 -4.09 -10.36
CA TRP A 58 -12.04 -3.94 -11.68
C TRP A 58 -13.56 -4.00 -11.60
N PHE A 59 -14.22 -3.21 -12.44
CA PHE A 59 -15.67 -3.12 -12.56
C PHE A 59 -16.09 -3.37 -14.00
N GLU A 60 -17.32 -3.85 -14.17
CA GLU A 60 -17.92 -4.13 -15.48
C GLU A 60 -18.36 -2.88 -16.23
N THR A 61 -18.85 -1.86 -15.53
CA THR A 61 -19.45 -0.65 -16.10
C THR A 61 -18.96 0.61 -15.38
N GLU A 62 -19.05 1.75 -16.06
CA GLU A 62 -18.70 3.05 -15.49
C GLU A 62 -19.60 3.43 -14.31
N VAL A 63 -20.90 3.16 -14.41
CA VAL A 63 -21.87 3.45 -13.34
C VAL A 63 -21.49 2.73 -12.05
N SER A 64 -21.07 1.46 -12.14
CA SER A 64 -20.59 0.68 -11.00
C SER A 64 -19.33 1.28 -10.37
N LEU A 65 -18.41 1.81 -11.17
CA LEU A 65 -17.22 2.51 -10.68
C LEU A 65 -17.57 3.80 -9.94
N VAL A 66 -18.49 4.61 -10.48
CA VAL A 66 -18.95 5.85 -9.86
C VAL A 66 -19.67 5.57 -8.53
N ASN A 67 -20.56 4.57 -8.51
CA ASN A 67 -21.25 4.15 -7.29
C ASN A 67 -20.28 3.61 -6.23
N HIS A 68 -19.27 2.85 -6.65
CA HIS A 68 -18.20 2.38 -5.77
C HIS A 68 -17.46 3.54 -5.10
N ARG A 69 -17.07 4.57 -5.86
CA ARG A 69 -16.36 5.76 -5.34
C ARG A 69 -17.17 6.51 -4.28
N ARG A 70 -18.49 6.56 -4.43
CA ARG A 70 -19.38 7.20 -3.45
C ARG A 70 -19.57 6.37 -2.17
N GLY A 71 -19.32 5.07 -2.23
CA GLY A 71 -19.54 4.12 -1.15
C GLY A 71 -18.59 4.27 0.05
N LYS A 72 -19.09 3.88 1.23
CA LYS A 72 -18.31 3.79 2.48
C LYS A 72 -17.00 2.96 2.37
N PRO A 73 -16.94 1.79 1.71
CA PRO A 73 -15.71 1.00 1.69
C PRO A 73 -14.57 1.72 0.99
N HIS A 74 -14.87 2.42 -0.10
CA HIS A 74 -13.91 3.23 -0.83
C HIS A 74 -13.38 4.39 0.02
N LYS A 75 -14.29 5.17 0.62
CA LYS A 75 -13.91 6.28 1.52
C LYS A 75 -13.02 5.82 2.69
N ARG A 76 -13.28 4.64 3.25
CA ARG A 76 -12.43 4.02 4.27
C ARG A 76 -11.02 3.71 3.73
N ARG A 77 -10.93 3.16 2.52
CA ARG A 77 -9.65 2.85 1.87
C ARG A 77 -8.84 4.11 1.55
N VAL A 78 -9.49 5.16 1.04
CA VAL A 78 -8.86 6.46 0.83
C VAL A 78 -8.28 7.01 2.14
N LYS A 79 -9.03 6.93 3.24
CA LYS A 79 -8.53 7.36 4.55
C LYS A 79 -7.28 6.58 4.98
N GLN A 80 -7.28 5.25 4.81
CA GLN A 80 -6.11 4.41 5.10
C GLN A 80 -4.89 4.77 4.23
N LEU A 81 -5.10 5.10 2.96
CA LEU A 81 -4.00 5.44 2.05
C LEU A 81 -3.35 6.80 2.34
N LYS A 82 -4.07 7.70 3.04
CA LYS A 82 -3.52 8.98 3.50
C LYS A 82 -2.41 8.77 4.53
N GLU A 83 -2.59 7.81 5.43
CA GLU A 83 -1.59 7.44 6.44
C GLU A 83 -0.36 6.81 5.78
N GLU A 84 0.83 7.04 6.32
CA GLU A 84 2.06 6.41 5.82
C GLU A 84 1.97 4.88 6.01
N PRO A 85 2.27 4.08 4.97
CA PRO A 85 2.08 2.65 5.05
C PRO A 85 3.17 2.07 5.96
N TYR A 86 2.76 1.26 6.92
CA TYR A 86 3.69 0.59 7.82
C TYR A 86 4.69 -0.26 7.03
N THR A 87 5.98 -0.04 7.25
CA THR A 87 7.06 -0.74 6.57
C THR A 87 7.84 -1.64 7.52
N GLN A 88 8.49 -2.66 6.95
CA GLN A 88 9.36 -3.56 7.72
C GLN A 88 10.48 -2.79 8.46
N LYS A 89 11.00 -1.71 7.87
CA LYS A 89 12.06 -0.89 8.49
C LYS A 89 11.60 -0.23 9.77
N GLU A 90 10.34 0.21 9.83
CA GLU A 90 9.76 0.78 11.05
C GLU A 90 9.62 -0.30 12.12
N ALA A 91 9.23 -1.53 11.74
CA ALA A 91 9.18 -2.66 12.66
C ALA A 91 10.55 -2.99 13.27
N GLU A 92 11.59 -3.02 12.43
CA GLU A 92 12.97 -3.28 12.84
C GLU A 92 13.51 -2.16 13.74
N ALA A 93 13.24 -0.90 13.39
CA ALA A 93 13.63 0.25 14.19
C ALA A 93 13.03 0.22 15.61
N VAL A 94 11.78 -0.22 15.77
CA VAL A 94 11.15 -0.40 17.09
C VAL A 94 11.84 -1.46 17.93
N ILE A 95 12.40 -2.50 17.30
CA ILE A 95 13.16 -3.58 17.96
C ILE A 95 14.64 -3.17 18.17
N GLY A 96 15.04 -1.98 17.72
CA GLY A 96 16.42 -1.49 17.79
C GLY A 96 17.34 -2.09 16.72
N LEU A 97 16.77 -2.79 15.73
CA LEU A 97 17.51 -3.34 14.59
C LEU A 97 17.51 -2.29 13.48
N ARG A 98 18.61 -1.56 13.30
CA ARG A 98 18.75 -0.58 12.20
C ARG A 98 19.65 -1.17 11.12
N THR A 99 19.10 -1.32 9.92
CA THR A 99 19.89 -1.74 8.75
C THR A 99 20.59 -0.50 8.17
N ASP A 100 21.75 -0.18 8.73
CA ASP A 100 22.62 0.88 8.25
C ASP A 100 23.29 0.37 6.96
N ASN A 101 22.77 0.71 5.79
CA ASN A 101 23.43 0.38 4.50
C ASN A 101 24.77 1.12 4.30
N ARG A 102 25.32 1.75 5.34
CA ARG A 102 26.73 2.12 5.38
C ARG A 102 27.50 0.84 5.66
N GLY A 103 28.32 0.40 4.70
CA GLY A 103 29.29 -0.67 4.92
C GLY A 103 30.09 -0.45 6.22
N PRO A 104 30.80 -1.47 6.73
CA PRO A 104 31.37 -1.47 8.08
C PRO A 104 32.09 -0.15 8.36
N ASN A 105 31.52 0.62 9.29
CA ASN A 105 32.06 1.92 9.67
C ASN A 105 33.43 1.70 10.31
N ARG A 106 34.51 2.03 9.58
CA ARG A 106 35.87 1.90 10.10
C ARG A 106 36.20 2.94 11.18
N ASN A 107 35.39 3.98 11.38
CA ASN A 107 35.66 5.03 12.34
C ASN A 107 34.43 5.29 13.25
N GLY A 108 34.50 4.78 14.47
CA GLY A 108 33.47 4.91 15.50
C GLY A 108 33.27 6.33 16.00
N LEU A 109 32.40 7.09 15.34
CA LEU A 109 31.77 8.29 15.88
C LEU A 109 30.29 8.25 15.50
N GLU A 110 29.46 7.79 16.44
CA GLU A 110 28.01 7.98 16.37
C GLU A 110 27.74 9.48 16.42
N ARG A 111 27.11 10.01 15.36
CA ARG A 111 26.55 11.36 15.41
C ARG A 111 25.08 11.22 15.78
N PRO A 112 24.60 11.89 16.84
CA PRO A 112 23.17 11.94 17.14
C PRO A 112 22.44 12.61 15.97
N PHE A 113 21.30 12.03 15.61
CA PHE A 113 20.42 12.50 14.54
C PHE A 113 19.71 13.77 15.02
N ASP A 114 19.71 14.81 14.20
CA ASP A 114 19.32 16.18 14.51
C ASP A 114 17.97 16.30 15.23
N GLN A 115 17.98 16.96 16.40
CA GLN A 115 16.80 17.45 17.11
C GLN A 115 16.70 18.97 16.87
N GLU A 116 16.50 19.39 15.62
CA GLU A 116 16.31 20.81 15.28
C GLU A 116 15.28 20.98 14.17
N VAL A 117 13.99 20.81 14.50
CA VAL A 117 12.90 21.55 13.84
C VAL A 117 11.82 21.82 14.92
N GLU A 118 11.34 23.06 14.98
CA GLU A 118 10.35 23.64 15.90
C GLU A 118 10.90 24.39 17.13
N MET A 119 11.76 25.38 16.87
CA MET A 119 11.74 26.63 17.64
C MET A 119 12.13 27.80 16.73
N GLU A 120 11.23 28.21 15.83
CA GLU A 120 11.15 29.59 15.28
C GLU A 120 9.93 29.73 14.35
N SER A 121 8.84 30.28 14.90
CA SER A 121 7.96 31.33 14.33
C SER A 121 6.66 31.43 15.11
#